data_AF-A0A182F4R0-F1
#
_entry.id   AF-A0A182F4R0-F1
#
_cell.length_a   1.000
_cell.length_b   1.000
_cell.length_c   1.000
_cell.angle_alpha   90.00
_cell.angle_beta   90.00
_cell.angle_gamma   90.00
#
_symmetry.space_group_name_H-M   'P 1'
#
loop_
_entity.id
_entity.type
_entity.pdbx_description
1 polymer ?
#
loop_
_entity_poly.entity_id
_entity_poly.type
_entity_poly.pdbx_seq_one_letter_code
_entity_poly.pdbx_strand_id
1 'polypeptide(L)'
;MVVAAELIRGLPLQSSNIRRKLRWKVESIPLDKFSHSAACIHLLTKALVEDVPLEGLNLEHAINQLSVSLSQLQRYVAVALLFVGLEAILKPPRKAVQPYQVHTVDTFLGYLELLNLRTLSVQRNDLQALYNLLRLLSLYQNMVIMRKYDKDELEREHKQFAECFRVHPEQRNAFWEWLKKSSSLVSCISSNDPVDNLILADLFEIDMLPLFDDILEEIP
;
A
#
# COMPACT_ATOMS: atom_id res chain seq x y z
N MET A 1 7.03 -2.26 25.26
CA MET A 1 6.09 -1.24 25.77
C MET A 1 6.63 0.19 25.81
N VAL A 2 7.95 0.43 25.74
CA VAL A 2 8.55 1.78 25.87
C VAL A 2 8.55 2.57 24.54
N VAL A 3 8.76 1.90 23.40
CA VAL A 3 8.93 2.56 22.08
C VAL A 3 7.63 3.15 21.54
N ALA A 4 6.51 2.42 21.59
CA ALA A 4 5.20 2.93 21.19
C ALA A 4 4.73 4.07 22.11
N ALA A 5 5.02 3.98 23.41
CA ALA A 5 4.67 5.02 24.38
C ALA A 5 5.51 6.31 24.18
N GLU A 6 6.76 6.22 23.72
CA GLU A 6 7.57 7.38 23.35
C GLU A 6 7.15 8.03 22.03
N LEU A 7 6.72 7.22 21.04
CA LEU A 7 6.21 7.71 19.76
C LEU A 7 4.85 8.41 19.91
N ILE A 8 3.97 7.88 20.77
CA ILE A 8 2.61 8.41 21.00
C ILE A 8 2.64 9.61 21.97
N ARG A 9 3.55 9.67 22.96
CA ARG A 9 3.72 10.84 23.86
C ARG A 9 4.25 12.11 23.17
N GLY A 10 4.67 11.99 21.90
CA GLY A 10 5.30 13.06 21.13
C GLY A 10 4.38 13.85 20.20
N LEU A 11 3.07 13.60 20.20
CA LEU A 11 2.10 14.30 19.33
C LEU A 11 1.31 15.36 20.10
N PRO A 12 1.66 16.66 20.03
CA PRO A 12 0.72 17.71 20.38
C PRO A 12 -0.16 18.03 19.19
N LEU A 13 -1.46 18.13 19.48
CA LEU A 13 -2.40 18.95 18.73
C LEU A 13 -1.78 20.34 18.48
N GLN A 14 -1.76 20.71 17.19
CA GLN A 14 -1.49 22.03 16.60
C GLN A 14 -0.05 22.45 16.25
N SER A 15 0.05 22.78 14.95
CA SER A 15 0.92 23.73 14.24
C SER A 15 2.45 23.48 14.14
N SER A 16 2.83 22.99 12.95
CA SER A 16 4.04 23.24 12.12
C SER A 16 5.46 23.15 12.70
N ASN A 17 5.74 23.46 13.96
CA ASN A 17 7.08 23.31 14.57
C ASN A 17 7.37 21.88 15.09
N ILE A 18 6.32 21.09 15.22
CA ILE A 18 6.33 19.74 15.80
C ILE A 18 6.86 18.68 14.82
N ARG A 19 6.59 18.80 13.51
CA ARG A 19 7.09 17.84 12.50
C ARG A 19 8.62 17.74 12.50
N ARG A 20 9.32 18.86 12.69
CA ARG A 20 10.79 18.93 12.74
C ARG A 20 11.37 18.38 14.06
N LYS A 21 10.69 18.60 15.19
CA LYS A 21 11.07 18.02 16.50
C LYS A 21 10.75 16.52 16.61
N LEU A 22 9.67 16.06 15.98
CA LEU A 22 9.30 14.64 15.87
C LEU A 22 10.26 13.90 14.96
N ARG A 23 10.56 14.44 13.76
CA ARG A 23 11.56 13.87 12.86
C ARG A 23 12.88 13.64 13.62
N TRP A 24 13.39 14.64 14.34
CA TRP A 24 14.61 14.51 15.15
C TRP A 24 14.54 13.49 16.30
N LYS A 25 13.40 13.38 17.02
CA LYS A 25 13.27 12.43 18.13
C LYS A 25 13.04 10.99 17.66
N VAL A 26 12.29 10.80 16.57
CA VAL A 26 12.09 9.48 15.96
C VAL A 26 13.35 8.99 15.27
N GLU A 27 14.12 9.89 14.64
CA GLU A 27 15.46 9.59 14.10
C GLU A 27 16.47 9.21 15.19
N SER A 28 16.27 9.65 16.45
CA SER A 28 17.15 9.31 17.57
C SER A 28 16.89 7.94 18.22
N ILE A 29 15.75 7.31 17.93
CA ILE A 29 15.49 5.92 18.32
C ILE A 29 16.09 5.04 17.23
N PRO A 30 17.01 4.11 17.54
CA PRO A 30 17.55 3.19 16.53
C PRO A 30 16.45 2.18 16.15
N LEU A 31 15.57 2.58 15.23
CA LEU A 31 14.46 1.79 14.71
C LEU A 31 14.97 0.52 14.01
N ASP A 32 16.24 0.51 13.58
CA ASP A 32 16.92 -0.62 12.95
C ASP A 32 16.87 -1.90 13.79
N LYS A 33 16.86 -1.78 15.12
CA LYS A 33 16.77 -2.93 16.03
C LYS A 33 15.38 -3.57 16.05
N PHE A 34 14.36 -2.83 15.60
CA PHE A 34 12.96 -3.27 15.59
C PHE A 34 12.43 -3.47 14.17
N SER A 35 13.27 -3.28 13.14
CA SER A 35 12.90 -3.44 11.73
C SER A 35 12.13 -4.72 11.48
N HIS A 36 12.55 -5.83 12.08
CA HIS A 36 11.91 -7.13 11.88
C HIS A 36 10.91 -7.51 12.98
N SER A 37 10.39 -6.57 13.76
CA SER A 37 9.44 -6.87 14.85
C SER A 37 7.99 -6.71 14.38
N ALA A 38 7.27 -7.84 14.25
CA ALA A 38 5.84 -7.84 13.93
C ALA A 38 5.01 -7.03 14.95
N ALA A 39 5.35 -7.11 16.24
CA ALA A 39 4.69 -6.31 17.28
C ALA A 39 4.94 -4.81 17.10
N CYS A 40 6.12 -4.40 16.64
CA CYS A 40 6.42 -2.99 16.38
C CYS A 40 5.63 -2.49 15.17
N ILE A 41 5.59 -3.24 14.07
CA ILE A 41 4.77 -2.92 12.89
C ILE A 41 3.31 -2.78 13.31
N HIS A 42 2.77 -3.76 14.04
CA HIS A 42 1.39 -3.72 14.53
C HIS A 42 1.09 -2.46 15.34
N LEU A 43 1.91 -2.15 16.34
CA LEU A 43 1.69 -0.99 17.22
C LEU A 43 1.80 0.33 16.48
N LEU A 44 2.75 0.46 15.54
CA LEU A 44 2.91 1.69 14.76
C LEU A 44 1.78 1.89 13.77
N THR A 45 1.42 0.86 13.02
CA THR A 45 0.29 0.93 12.10
C THR A 45 -1.01 1.19 12.87
N LYS A 46 -1.22 0.53 14.01
CA LYS A 46 -2.35 0.79 14.90
C LYS A 46 -2.43 2.26 15.33
N ALA A 47 -1.35 2.79 15.89
CA ALA A 47 -1.30 4.18 16.34
C ALA A 47 -1.58 5.15 15.19
N LEU A 48 -0.99 4.91 14.01
CA LEU A 48 -1.24 5.74 12.84
C LEU A 48 -2.71 5.72 12.40
N VAL A 49 -3.38 4.58 12.46
CA VAL A 49 -4.79 4.45 12.06
C VAL A 49 -5.74 4.99 13.12
N GLU A 50 -5.46 4.80 14.41
CA GLU A 50 -6.33 5.24 15.52
C GLU A 50 -6.15 6.72 15.87
N ASP A 51 -4.91 7.25 15.78
CA ASP A 51 -4.59 8.61 16.20
C ASP A 51 -4.64 9.63 15.04
N VAL A 52 -4.67 9.17 13.78
CA VAL A 52 -4.71 10.03 12.59
C VAL A 52 -5.87 9.61 11.68
N PRO A 53 -6.68 10.55 11.17
CA PRO A 53 -7.74 10.23 10.21
C PRO A 53 -7.13 9.92 8.82
N LEU A 54 -6.60 8.70 8.68
CA LEU A 54 -5.98 8.20 7.46
C LEU A 54 -7.05 7.69 6.49
N GLU A 55 -7.66 8.62 5.76
CA GLU A 55 -8.62 8.33 4.69
C GLU A 55 -8.18 9.01 3.38
N GLY A 56 -8.47 8.36 2.25
CA GLY A 56 -8.18 8.89 0.90
C GLY A 56 -6.73 9.37 0.74
N LEU A 57 -6.56 10.63 0.35
CA LEU A 57 -5.26 11.26 0.09
C LEU A 57 -4.32 11.29 1.31
N ASN A 58 -4.86 11.34 2.53
CA ASN A 58 -4.05 11.37 3.74
C ASN A 58 -3.34 10.02 3.98
N LEU A 59 -4.08 8.92 3.74
CA LEU A 59 -3.52 7.58 3.83
C LEU A 59 -2.41 7.39 2.80
N GLU A 60 -2.69 7.78 1.56
CA GLU A 60 -1.73 7.67 0.47
C GLU A 60 -0.46 8.50 0.73
N HIS A 61 -0.61 9.74 1.20
CA HIS A 61 0.53 10.58 1.56
C HIS A 61 1.37 9.94 2.67
N ALA A 62 0.72 9.34 3.67
CA ALA A 62 1.43 8.62 4.73
C ALA A 62 2.20 7.41 4.17
N ILE A 63 1.58 6.59 3.32
CA ILE A 63 2.24 5.44 2.67
C ILE A 63 3.45 5.91 1.86
N ASN A 64 3.30 6.95 1.03
CA ASN A 64 4.39 7.51 0.21
C ASN A 64 5.55 8.04 1.04
N GLN A 65 5.28 8.76 2.14
CA GLN A 65 6.34 9.27 3.01
C GLN A 65 7.11 8.13 3.70
N LEU A 66 6.41 7.06 4.09
CA LEU A 66 7.01 5.92 4.76
C LEU A 66 7.74 4.98 3.80
N SER A 67 7.29 4.85 2.56
CA SER A 67 7.85 3.94 1.55
C SER A 67 9.20 4.40 0.99
N VAL A 68 9.40 5.71 0.87
CA VAL A 68 10.64 6.34 0.38
C VAL A 68 11.73 6.39 1.45
N SER A 69 11.40 6.08 2.70
CA SER A 69 12.39 6.03 3.77
C SER A 69 13.41 4.91 3.60
N LEU A 70 14.62 5.15 4.12
CA LEU A 70 15.68 4.16 4.24
C LEU A 70 15.40 3.11 5.33
N SER A 71 14.44 3.36 6.22
CA SER A 71 14.09 2.44 7.31
C SER A 71 13.19 1.30 6.82
N GLN A 72 13.65 0.06 7.01
CA GLN A 72 12.85 -1.14 6.73
C GLN A 72 11.55 -1.19 7.54
N LEU A 73 11.58 -0.79 8.81
CA LEU A 73 10.40 -0.70 9.65
C LEU A 73 9.33 0.19 9.02
N GLN A 74 9.73 1.35 8.50
CA GLN A 74 8.80 2.30 7.88
C GLN A 74 8.24 1.75 6.57
N ARG A 75 9.04 1.03 5.77
CA ARG A 75 8.54 0.30 4.60
C ARG A 75 7.49 -0.76 4.99
N TYR A 76 7.73 -1.53 6.04
CA TYR A 76 6.77 -2.53 6.51
C TYR A 76 5.48 -1.91 7.03
N VAL A 77 5.58 -0.79 7.76
CA VAL A 77 4.41 -0.01 8.20
C VAL A 77 3.65 0.55 6.99
N ALA A 78 4.34 1.03 5.95
CA ALA A 78 3.72 1.48 4.71
C ALA A 78 2.92 0.37 4.01
N VAL A 79 3.50 -0.82 3.91
CA VAL A 79 2.80 -1.99 3.35
C VAL A 79 1.62 -2.41 4.23
N ALA A 80 1.76 -2.41 5.56
CA ALA A 80 0.64 -2.72 6.46
C ALA A 80 -0.51 -1.70 6.33
N LEU A 81 -0.21 -0.40 6.22
CA LEU A 81 -1.21 0.65 5.97
C LEU A 81 -1.95 0.48 4.65
N LEU A 82 -1.26 -0.04 3.63
CA LEU A 82 -1.88 -0.34 2.34
C LEU A 82 -3.02 -1.35 2.48
N PHE A 83 -2.80 -2.45 3.23
CA PHE A 83 -3.84 -3.44 3.49
C PHE A 83 -4.99 -2.87 4.31
N VAL A 84 -4.72 -1.98 5.28
CA VAL A 84 -5.79 -1.25 5.99
C VAL A 84 -6.65 -0.45 5.02
N GLY A 85 -6.03 0.25 4.07
CA GLY A 85 -6.73 0.98 3.02
C GLY A 85 -7.59 0.08 2.12
N LEU A 86 -7.03 -1.05 1.68
CA LEU A 86 -7.76 -2.03 0.88
C LEU A 86 -8.97 -2.57 1.63
N GLU A 87 -8.83 -2.90 2.92
CA GLU A 87 -9.95 -3.37 3.74
C GLU A 87 -11.05 -2.32 3.92
N ALA A 88 -10.67 -1.06 4.14
CA ALA A 88 -11.61 0.03 4.32
C ALA A 88 -12.44 0.30 3.06
N ILE A 89 -11.86 0.08 1.87
CA ILE A 89 -12.55 0.25 0.59
C ILE A 89 -13.41 -1.00 0.26
N LEU A 90 -12.89 -2.21 0.50
CA LEU A 90 -13.49 -3.45 0.00
C LEU A 90 -14.53 -4.10 0.91
N LYS A 91 -14.54 -3.80 2.21
CA LYS A 91 -15.44 -4.43 3.17
C LYS A 91 -16.27 -3.36 3.90
N PRO A 92 -17.59 -3.53 4.10
CA PRO A 92 -18.32 -2.78 5.12
C PRO A 92 -17.74 -3.11 6.50
N PRO A 93 -17.88 -2.21 7.50
CA PRO A 93 -17.10 -2.26 8.74
C PRO A 93 -17.43 -3.55 9.49
N ARG A 94 -16.49 -4.51 9.52
CA ARG A 94 -16.63 -5.71 10.34
C ARG A 94 -15.80 -5.61 11.60
N LYS A 95 -16.51 -5.86 12.71
CA LYS A 95 -16.01 -6.34 13.99
C LYS A 95 -15.09 -7.55 13.77
N ALA A 96 -13.77 -7.37 13.83
CA ALA A 96 -12.85 -8.24 14.56
C ALA A 96 -11.41 -7.76 14.41
N VAL A 97 -10.69 -7.92 15.52
CA VAL A 97 -9.29 -7.59 15.82
C VAL A 97 -8.31 -8.34 14.89
N GLN A 98 -8.28 -8.05 13.58
CA GLN A 98 -7.13 -8.49 12.79
C GLN A 98 -5.92 -7.62 13.13
N PRO A 99 -4.77 -8.22 13.44
CA PRO A 99 -3.58 -7.44 13.75
C PRO A 99 -3.13 -6.71 12.49
N TYR A 100 -2.87 -5.40 12.61
CA TYR A 100 -2.13 -4.65 11.60
C TYR A 100 -0.80 -5.34 11.30
N GLN A 101 -0.64 -5.84 10.07
CA GLN A 101 0.51 -6.67 9.70
C GLN A 101 0.87 -6.52 8.21
N VAL A 102 2.06 -6.98 7.86
CA VAL A 102 2.48 -7.14 6.47
C VAL A 102 1.93 -8.46 5.96
N HIS A 103 1.27 -8.45 4.81
CA HIS A 103 0.71 -9.64 4.20
C HIS A 103 1.51 -10.08 2.97
N THR A 104 1.30 -11.34 2.55
CA THR A 104 1.93 -11.92 1.36
C THR A 104 1.32 -11.41 0.07
N VAL A 105 2.04 -11.60 -1.04
CA VAL A 105 1.54 -11.30 -2.39
C VAL A 105 0.27 -12.11 -2.69
N ASP A 106 0.17 -13.36 -2.24
CA ASP A 106 -1.07 -14.15 -2.39
C ASP A 106 -2.26 -13.51 -1.68
N THR A 107 -2.03 -12.96 -0.48
CA THR A 107 -3.09 -12.25 0.23
C THR A 107 -3.53 -11.01 -0.55
N PHE A 108 -2.59 -10.28 -1.13
CA PHE A 108 -2.88 -9.14 -2.00
C PHE A 108 -3.70 -9.56 -3.23
N LEU A 109 -3.32 -10.63 -3.93
CA LEU A 109 -4.09 -11.15 -5.06
C LEU A 109 -5.51 -11.56 -4.64
N GLY A 110 -5.67 -12.13 -3.44
CA GLY A 110 -6.99 -12.41 -2.86
C GLY A 110 -7.88 -11.16 -2.72
N TYR A 111 -7.31 -9.98 -2.44
CA TYR A 111 -8.08 -8.72 -2.46
C TYR A 111 -8.54 -8.34 -3.88
N LEU A 112 -7.73 -8.63 -4.91
CA LEU A 112 -8.09 -8.38 -6.31
C LEU A 112 -9.21 -9.30 -6.79
N GLU A 113 -9.31 -10.51 -6.26
CA GLU A 113 -10.42 -11.42 -6.57
C GLU A 113 -11.76 -10.93 -5.98
N LEU A 114 -11.71 -10.26 -4.83
CA LEU A 114 -12.89 -9.64 -4.20
C LEU A 114 -13.32 -8.36 -4.93
N LEU A 115 -12.44 -7.78 -5.74
CA LEU A 115 -12.72 -6.59 -6.54
C LEU A 115 -13.59 -6.91 -7.75
N ASN A 116 -14.89 -6.68 -7.60
CA ASN A 116 -15.79 -6.68 -8.76
C ASN A 116 -15.89 -5.27 -9.36
N LEU A 117 -14.96 -4.93 -10.26
CA LEU A 117 -14.92 -3.63 -10.94
C LEU A 117 -16.22 -3.29 -11.71
N ARG A 118 -16.96 -4.30 -12.18
CA ARG A 118 -18.28 -4.09 -12.80
C ARG A 118 -19.33 -3.65 -11.79
N THR A 119 -19.23 -4.11 -10.54
CA THR A 119 -20.15 -3.69 -9.48
C THR A 119 -19.80 -2.30 -8.99
N LEU A 120 -18.51 -1.98 -8.90
CA LEU A 120 -18.03 -0.66 -8.50
C LEU A 120 -18.43 0.41 -9.53
N SER A 121 -18.26 0.16 -10.83
CA SER A 121 -18.59 1.16 -11.87
C SER A 121 -20.06 1.56 -11.97
N VAL A 122 -21.00 0.73 -11.49
CA VAL A 122 -22.44 1.01 -11.53
C VAL A 122 -22.87 2.00 -10.43
N GLN A 123 -22.06 2.18 -9.38
CA GLN A 123 -22.34 3.13 -8.31
C GLN A 123 -21.49 4.39 -8.54
N ARG A 124 -22.08 5.54 -8.89
CA ARG A 124 -21.31 6.77 -9.20
C ARG A 124 -20.45 7.30 -8.04
N ASN A 125 -20.83 7.03 -6.79
CA ASN A 125 -20.02 7.36 -5.60
C ASN A 125 -18.76 6.47 -5.47
N ASP A 126 -18.62 5.48 -6.35
CA ASP A 126 -17.59 4.44 -6.33
C ASP A 126 -16.46 4.74 -7.34
N LEU A 127 -16.58 5.76 -8.20
CA LEU A 127 -15.46 6.16 -9.08
C LEU A 127 -14.29 6.73 -8.27
N GLN A 128 -14.57 7.51 -7.21
CA GLN A 128 -13.55 7.99 -6.29
C GLN A 128 -12.95 6.85 -5.46
N ALA A 129 -13.77 5.88 -5.06
CA ALA A 129 -13.30 4.69 -4.33
C ALA A 129 -12.44 3.80 -5.23
N LEU A 130 -12.84 3.62 -6.49
CA LEU A 130 -12.06 2.96 -7.53
C LEU A 130 -10.74 3.68 -7.80
N TYR A 131 -10.76 5.01 -7.93
CA TYR A 131 -9.54 5.79 -8.09
C TYR A 131 -8.60 5.64 -6.89
N ASN A 132 -9.11 5.77 -5.65
CA ASN A 132 -8.32 5.58 -4.43
C ASN A 132 -7.75 4.16 -4.34
N LEU A 133 -8.55 3.16 -4.70
CA LEU A 133 -8.12 1.78 -4.78
C LEU A 133 -6.96 1.63 -5.76
N LEU A 134 -7.11 2.09 -7.01
CA LEU A 134 -6.07 1.95 -8.01
C LEU A 134 -4.77 2.66 -7.60
N ARG A 135 -4.85 3.80 -6.90
CA ARG A 135 -3.69 4.45 -6.30
C ARG A 135 -3.01 3.55 -5.26
N LEU A 136 -3.77 2.91 -4.38
CA LEU A 136 -3.21 1.93 -3.44
C LEU A 136 -2.56 0.76 -4.20
N LEU A 137 -3.18 0.25 -5.28
CA LEU A 137 -2.60 -0.81 -6.08
C LEU A 137 -1.28 -0.39 -6.75
N SER A 138 -1.21 0.84 -7.30
CA SER A 138 0.01 1.42 -7.86
C SER A 138 1.12 1.56 -6.81
N LEU A 139 0.78 1.95 -5.57
CA LEU A 139 1.73 1.98 -4.47
C LEU A 139 2.26 0.58 -4.12
N TYR A 140 1.38 -0.43 -4.07
CA TYR A 140 1.82 -1.81 -3.82
C TYR A 140 2.70 -2.34 -4.95
N GLN A 141 2.32 -2.03 -6.20
CA GLN A 141 3.09 -2.39 -7.38
C GLN A 141 4.53 -1.88 -7.27
N ASN A 142 4.71 -0.61 -6.96
CA ASN A 142 6.03 0.02 -6.84
C ASN A 142 6.81 -0.46 -5.61
N MET A 143 6.13 -0.69 -4.49
CA MET A 143 6.79 -1.14 -3.25
C MET A 143 7.18 -2.61 -3.26
N VAL A 144 6.41 -3.47 -3.94
CA VAL A 144 6.51 -4.92 -3.84
C VAL A 144 6.64 -5.57 -5.22
N ILE A 145 5.62 -5.48 -6.08
CA ILE A 145 5.54 -6.28 -7.33
C ILE A 145 6.72 -6.06 -8.28
N MET A 146 7.12 -4.79 -8.45
CA MET A 146 8.16 -4.35 -9.38
C MET A 146 9.56 -4.47 -8.79
N ARG A 147 9.69 -4.68 -7.48
CA ARG A 147 11.00 -4.86 -6.86
C ARG A 147 11.56 -6.23 -7.22
N LYS A 148 12.75 -6.21 -7.81
CA LYS A 148 13.55 -7.41 -8.04
C LYS A 148 14.43 -7.61 -6.81
N TYR A 149 14.25 -8.75 -6.17
CA TYR A 149 15.11 -9.24 -5.12
C TYR A 149 15.65 -10.59 -5.56
N ASP A 150 16.96 -10.78 -5.48
CA ASP A 150 17.47 -12.15 -5.50
C ASP A 150 17.11 -12.84 -4.16
N LYS A 151 17.14 -14.18 -4.14
CA LYS A 151 16.71 -14.94 -2.95
C LYS A 151 17.55 -14.61 -1.72
N ASP A 152 18.85 -14.38 -1.89
CA ASP A 152 19.79 -14.19 -0.79
C ASP A 152 19.70 -12.76 -0.22
N GLU A 153 19.48 -11.78 -1.10
CA GLU A 153 19.19 -10.39 -0.78
C GLU A 153 17.87 -10.28 -0.02
N LEU A 154 16.82 -10.95 -0.49
CA LEU A 154 15.50 -10.96 0.15
C LEU A 154 15.58 -11.48 1.59
N GLU A 155 16.24 -12.62 1.80
CA GLU A 155 16.41 -13.22 3.13
C GLU A 155 17.27 -12.36 4.05
N ARG A 156 18.36 -11.79 3.52
CA ARG A 156 19.26 -10.91 4.26
C ARG A 156 18.56 -9.62 4.69
N GLU A 157 17.81 -8.99 3.79
CA GLU A 157 17.15 -7.71 4.04
C GLU A 157 15.89 -7.88 4.89
N HIS A 158 15.03 -8.84 4.53
CA HIS A 158 13.68 -8.93 5.08
C HIS A 158 13.51 -9.98 6.18
N LYS A 159 14.44 -10.93 6.32
CA LYS A 159 14.41 -12.00 7.34
C LYS A 159 13.03 -12.68 7.39
N GLN A 160 12.37 -12.64 8.55
CA GLN A 160 11.04 -13.22 8.76
C GLN A 160 9.92 -12.62 7.88
N PHE A 161 10.16 -11.49 7.20
CA PHE A 161 9.22 -10.89 6.24
C PHE A 161 9.58 -11.19 4.78
N ALA A 162 10.61 -11.98 4.51
CA ALA A 162 11.06 -12.31 3.16
C ALA A 162 9.90 -12.78 2.27
N GLU A 163 9.12 -13.76 2.73
CA GLU A 163 7.95 -14.28 2.01
C GLU A 163 6.85 -13.23 1.74
N CYS A 164 6.79 -12.13 2.50
CA CYS A 164 5.86 -11.03 2.22
C CYS A 164 6.29 -10.15 1.02
N PHE A 165 7.60 -10.13 0.72
CA PHE A 165 8.18 -9.35 -0.38
C PHE A 165 8.63 -10.22 -1.55
N ARG A 166 8.52 -11.55 -1.41
CA ARG A 166 8.82 -12.50 -2.46
C ARG A 166 7.73 -12.45 -3.51
N VAL A 167 8.10 -12.06 -4.73
CA VAL A 167 7.18 -12.00 -5.87
C VAL A 167 7.57 -13.10 -6.86
N HIS A 168 6.68 -14.07 -7.01
CA HIS A 168 6.83 -15.12 -8.02
C HIS A 168 6.40 -14.60 -9.41
N PRO A 169 7.01 -15.08 -10.51
CA PRO A 169 6.61 -14.69 -11.87
C PRO A 169 5.11 -14.89 -12.13
N GLU A 170 4.52 -15.97 -11.62
CA GLU A 170 3.10 -16.27 -11.77
C GLU A 170 2.21 -15.24 -11.08
N GLN A 171 2.60 -14.78 -9.88
CA GLN A 171 1.88 -13.75 -9.14
C GLN A 171 1.96 -12.39 -9.85
N ARG A 172 3.15 -12.06 -10.37
CA ARG A 172 3.36 -10.85 -11.17
C ARG A 172 2.49 -10.87 -12.44
N ASN A 173 2.47 -11.99 -13.14
CA ASN A 173 1.63 -12.18 -14.33
C ASN A 173 0.14 -12.12 -14.01
N ALA A 174 -0.29 -12.72 -12.90
CA ALA A 174 -1.67 -12.66 -12.44
C ALA A 174 -2.12 -11.20 -12.20
N PHE A 175 -1.28 -10.39 -11.54
CA PHE A 175 -1.58 -8.98 -11.34
C PHE A 175 -1.59 -8.19 -12.66
N TRP A 176 -0.63 -8.43 -13.55
CA TRP A 176 -0.60 -7.80 -14.88
C TRP A 176 -1.83 -8.12 -15.72
N GLU A 177 -2.24 -9.39 -15.76
CA GLU A 177 -3.49 -9.79 -16.43
C GLU A 177 -4.70 -9.12 -15.81
N TRP A 178 -4.74 -9.02 -14.48
CA TRP A 178 -5.81 -8.30 -13.78
C TRP A 178 -5.85 -6.85 -14.21
N LEU A 179 -4.71 -6.14 -14.29
CA LEU A 179 -4.64 -4.76 -14.77
C LEU A 179 -5.15 -4.60 -16.20
N LYS A 180 -4.74 -5.49 -17.12
CA LYS A 180 -5.21 -5.46 -18.52
C LYS A 180 -6.72 -5.65 -18.63
N LYS A 181 -7.25 -6.67 -17.93
CA LYS A 181 -8.70 -6.93 -17.88
C LYS A 181 -9.42 -5.71 -17.29
N SER A 182 -8.89 -5.11 -16.24
CA SER A 182 -9.46 -3.97 -15.54
C SER A 182 -9.48 -2.70 -16.38
N SER A 183 -8.39 -2.39 -17.06
CA SER A 183 -8.27 -1.25 -17.99
C SER A 183 -9.32 -1.35 -19.11
N SER A 184 -9.47 -2.53 -19.73
CA SER A 184 -10.48 -2.73 -20.78
C SER A 184 -11.93 -2.60 -20.27
N LEU A 185 -12.17 -2.86 -18.99
CA LEU A 185 -13.50 -2.64 -18.39
C LEU A 185 -13.76 -1.15 -18.16
N VAL A 186 -12.76 -0.39 -17.72
CA VAL A 186 -12.88 1.06 -17.50
C VAL A 186 -13.15 1.80 -18.80
N SER A 187 -12.50 1.43 -19.91
CA SER A 187 -12.78 2.03 -21.23
C SER A 187 -14.20 1.76 -21.73
N CYS A 188 -14.88 0.74 -21.20
CA CYS A 188 -16.26 0.39 -21.52
C CYS A 188 -17.29 1.02 -20.56
N ILE A 189 -16.87 1.72 -19.50
CA ILE A 189 -17.79 2.41 -18.59
C ILE A 189 -18.37 3.61 -19.34
N SER A 190 -19.63 3.56 -19.73
CA SER A 190 -20.35 4.73 -20.23
C SER A 190 -20.66 5.69 -19.07
N SER A 191 -19.75 6.60 -18.74
CA SER A 191 -20.06 7.68 -17.80
C SER A 191 -20.69 8.86 -18.55
N ASN A 192 -21.49 9.69 -17.86
CA ASN A 192 -21.90 10.98 -18.42
C ASN A 192 -20.86 12.08 -18.15
N ASP A 193 -19.70 11.73 -17.56
CA ASP A 193 -18.57 12.63 -17.32
C ASP A 193 -17.28 12.00 -17.87
N PRO A 194 -16.89 12.32 -19.10
CA PRO A 194 -15.77 11.68 -19.78
C PRO A 194 -14.42 11.95 -19.09
N VAL A 195 -14.33 12.96 -18.21
CA VAL A 195 -13.08 13.33 -17.53
C VAL A 195 -12.68 12.32 -16.46
N ASP A 196 -13.63 11.82 -15.66
CA ASP A 196 -13.34 10.84 -14.60
C ASP A 196 -12.88 9.50 -15.16
N ASN A 197 -13.47 9.08 -16.28
CA ASN A 197 -13.06 7.87 -16.99
C ASN A 197 -11.67 8.02 -17.61
N LEU A 198 -11.33 9.23 -18.11
CA LEU A 198 -10.01 9.53 -18.63
C LEU A 198 -8.95 9.42 -17.53
N ILE A 199 -9.20 9.96 -16.33
CA ILE A 199 -8.27 9.88 -15.19
C ILE A 199 -8.01 8.42 -14.79
N LEU A 200 -9.05 7.58 -14.77
CA LEU A 200 -8.89 6.16 -14.46
C LEU A 200 -8.13 5.42 -15.56
N ALA A 201 -8.41 5.72 -16.84
CA ALA A 201 -7.69 5.16 -17.97
C ALA A 201 -6.21 5.55 -17.96
N ASP A 202 -5.90 6.83 -17.73
CA ASP A 202 -4.53 7.35 -17.61
C ASP A 202 -3.75 6.62 -16.52
N LEU A 203 -4.37 6.37 -15.36
CA LEU A 203 -3.72 5.67 -14.26
C LEU A 203 -3.37 4.21 -14.62
N PHE A 204 -4.16 3.54 -15.46
CA PHE A 204 -3.77 2.23 -16.00
C PHE A 204 -2.70 2.35 -17.09
N GLU A 205 -2.93 3.18 -18.10
CA GLU A 205 -2.17 3.21 -19.35
C GLU A 205 -0.84 3.94 -19.22
N ILE A 206 -0.71 4.86 -18.27
CA ILE A 206 0.49 5.69 -18.06
C ILE A 206 1.24 5.23 -16.81
N ASP A 207 0.53 5.02 -15.69
CA ASP A 207 1.20 4.84 -14.39
C ASP A 207 1.45 3.38 -14.00
N MET A 208 0.65 2.42 -14.49
CA MET A 208 0.68 1.04 -13.99
C MET A 208 1.13 0.02 -15.04
N LEU A 209 0.50 -0.03 -16.22
CA LEU A 209 0.80 -1.03 -17.25
C LEU A 209 2.20 -0.89 -17.84
N PRO A 210 2.71 0.31 -18.21
CA PRO A 210 4.02 0.45 -18.84
C PRO A 210 5.17 -0.06 -17.98
N LEU A 211 5.02 -0.03 -16.65
CA LEU A 211 6.03 -0.53 -15.73
C LEU A 211 6.37 -2.01 -15.98
N PHE A 212 5.44 -2.81 -16.50
CA PHE A 212 5.70 -4.22 -16.82
C PHE A 212 6.48 -4.42 -18.12
N ASP A 213 6.45 -3.46 -19.04
CA ASP A 213 7.12 -3.58 -20.33
C ASP A 213 8.65 -3.63 -20.12
N ASP A 214 9.18 -2.82 -19.19
CA ASP A 214 10.58 -2.82 -18.76
C ASP A 214 11.05 -4.17 -18.17
N ILE A 215 10.13 -4.98 -17.63
CA ILE A 215 10.45 -6.30 -17.05
C ILE A 215 10.37 -7.41 -18.10
N LEU A 216 9.43 -7.33 -19.04
CA LEU A 216 9.24 -8.33 -20.08
C LEU A 216 10.35 -8.30 -21.14
N GLU A 217 11.01 -7.15 -21.34
CA GLU A 217 12.20 -7.03 -22.21
C GLU A 217 13.47 -7.67 -21.62
N GLU A 218 13.52 -7.93 -20.30
CA GLU A 218 14.65 -8.59 -19.64
C GLU A 218 14.57 -10.13 -19.62
N ILE A 219 13.54 -10.73 -20.22
CA ILE A 219 13.42 -12.18 -20.37
C ILE A 219 14.05 -12.57 -21.72
N PRO A 220 15.23 -13.23 -21.76
CA PRO A 220 15.85 -13.68 -23.00
C PRO A 220 15.07 -14.79 -23.71
#